data_AF-A0A2U1CCW9-F1
#
_entry.id   AF-A0A2U1CCW9-F1
#
_cell.length_a   1.000
_cell.length_b   1.000
_cell.length_c   1.000
_cell.angle_alpha   90.00
_cell.angle_beta   90.00
_cell.angle_gamma   90.00
#
_symmetry.space_group_name_H-M   'P 1'
#
loop_
_entity.id
_entity.type
_entity.pdbx_description
1 polymer ?
#
loop_
_entity_poly.entity_id
_entity_poly.type
_entity_poly.pdbx_seq_one_letter_code
_entity_poly.pdbx_strand_id
1 'polypeptide(L)' 'MYNQDIRRAAAGAGVRLWQIAEALGIADCSLSRKLRKELSAEEKERIFSIIKKLSREVV' A
#
# COMPACT_ATOMS: atom_id res chain seq x y z
N MET A 1 -11.57 5.65 10.32
CA MET A 1 -10.91 5.43 9.01
C MET A 1 -10.06 4.18 9.13
N TYR A 2 -10.37 3.11 8.40
CA TYR A 2 -9.56 1.89 8.41
C TYR A 2 -8.25 2.09 7.63
N ASN A 3 -7.18 1.43 8.07
CA ASN A 3 -5.89 1.32 7.39
C ASN A 3 -5.17 2.66 7.09
N GLN A 4 -5.28 3.64 7.99
CA GLN A 4 -4.50 4.87 7.90
C GLN A 4 -2.99 4.61 7.94
N ASP A 5 -2.54 3.55 8.61
CA ASP A 5 -1.13 3.20 8.75
C ASP A 5 -0.46 2.99 7.39
N ILE A 6 -1.15 2.31 6.48
CA ILE A 6 -0.69 2.08 5.10
C ILE A 6 -0.57 3.41 4.35
N ARG A 7 -1.55 4.30 4.50
CA ARG A 7 -1.51 5.61 3.85
C ARG A 7 -0.38 6.47 4.39
N ARG A 8 -0.14 6.44 5.72
CA ARG A 8 0.97 7.17 6.35
C ARG A 8 2.32 6.61 5.93
N ALA A 9 2.48 5.29 5.87
CA ALA A 9 3.73 4.69 5.43
C ALA A 9 4.00 4.95 3.94
N ALA A 10 2.98 4.86 3.09
CA ALA A 10 3.10 5.21 1.68
C ALA A 10 3.49 6.69 1.52
N ALA A 11 2.81 7.61 2.23
CA ALA A 11 3.12 9.04 2.19
C ALA A 11 4.52 9.35 2.74
N GLY A 12 4.92 8.73 3.85
CA GLY A 12 6.25 8.92 4.45
C GLY A 12 7.38 8.35 3.58
N ALA A 13 7.09 7.34 2.77
CA ALA A 13 8.00 6.76 1.80
C ALA A 13 7.99 7.47 0.44
N GLY A 14 7.10 8.46 0.22
CA GLY A 14 6.90 9.07 -1.09
C GLY A 14 6.27 8.14 -2.15
N VAL A 15 5.75 6.99 -1.72
CA VAL A 15 5.14 5.97 -2.60
C VAL A 15 3.65 6.25 -2.76
N ARG A 16 3.17 6.26 -4.00
CA ARG A 16 1.75 6.47 -4.32
C ARG A 16 0.98 5.15 -4.26
N LEU A 17 -0.29 5.20 -3.86
CA LEU A 17 -1.15 4.01 -3.73
C LEU A 17 -1.25 3.20 -5.03
N TRP A 18 -1.26 3.86 -6.19
CA TRP A 18 -1.29 3.17 -7.48
C TRP A 18 0.00 2.38 -7.76
N GLN A 19 1.17 2.81 -7.26
CA GLN A 19 2.42 2.05 -7.43
C GLN A 19 2.38 0.76 -6.62
N ILE A 20 1.80 0.82 -5.41
CA ILE A 20 1.58 -0.37 -4.58
C ILE A 20 0.59 -1.31 -5.27
N ALA A 21 -0.49 -0.76 -5.85
CA ALA A 21 -1.47 -1.53 -6.59
C ALA A 21 -0.85 -2.22 -7.81
N GLU A 22 0.00 -1.51 -8.56
CA GLU A 22 0.74 -2.02 -9.71
C GLU A 22 1.71 -3.14 -9.31
N ALA A 23 2.47 -2.95 -8.23
CA ALA A 23 3.35 -3.99 -7.66
C ALA A 23 2.60 -5.20 -7.10
N LEU A 24 1.35 -5.03 -6.67
CA LEU A 24 0.44 -6.11 -6.28
C LEU A 24 -0.18 -6.82 -7.50
N GLY A 25 -0.10 -6.24 -8.70
CA GLY A 25 -0.80 -6.71 -9.89
C GLY A 25 -2.33 -6.51 -9.82
N ILE A 26 -2.78 -5.51 -9.06
CA ILE A 26 -4.21 -5.23 -8.84
C ILE A 26 -4.52 -3.81 -9.31
N ALA A 27 -5.74 -3.58 -9.81
CA ALA A 27 -6.23 -2.23 -10.09
C ALA A 27 -6.28 -1.34 -8.82
N ASP A 28 -5.92 -0.05 -8.96
CA ASP A 28 -5.99 0.96 -7.89
C ASP A 28 -7.37 1.01 -7.21
N CYS A 29 -8.44 0.92 -8.02
CA CYS A 29 -9.82 0.89 -7.55
C CYS A 29 -10.09 -0.25 -6.56
N SER A 30 -9.40 -1.39 -6.71
CA SER A 30 -9.53 -2.54 -5.82
C SER A 30 -8.72 -2.34 -4.54
N LEU A 31 -7.53 -1.74 -4.62
CA LEU A 31 -6.73 -1.37 -3.44
C LEU A 31 -7.49 -0.36 -2.57
N SER A 32 -8.05 0.68 -3.19
CA SER A 32 -8.86 1.71 -2.52
C SER A 32 -10.14 1.16 -1.89
N ARG A 33 -10.73 0.09 -2.45
CA ARG A 33 -11.86 -0.64 -1.86
C ARG A 33 -11.42 -1.54 -0.71
N LYS A 34 -10.28 -2.22 -0.84
CA LYS A 34 -9.68 -3.04 0.21
C LYS A 34 -9.29 -2.22 1.44
N LEU A 35 -8.68 -1.05 1.24
CA LEU A 35 -8.29 -0.15 2.33
C LEU A 35 -9.47 0.41 3.13
N ARG A 36 -10.70 0.37 2.58
CA ARG A 36 -11.93 0.76 3.29
C ARG A 36 -12.50 -0.35 4.19
N LYS A 37 -12.02 -1.59 4.07
CA LYS A 37 -12.44 -2.74 4.89
C LYS A 37 -11.31 -3.14 5.86
N GLU A 38 -11.64 -3.90 6.89
CA GLU A 38 -10.64 -4.47 7.78
C GLU A 38 -9.77 -5.47 6.98
N LEU A 39 -8.48 -5.16 6.86
CA LEU A 39 -7.49 -6.00 6.19
C LEU A 39 -6.87 -6.94 7.22
N SER A 40 -6.67 -8.19 6.83
CA SER A 40 -5.89 -9.14 7.64
C SER A 40 -4.45 -8.63 7.82
N ALA A 41 -3.82 -9.01 8.93
CA ALA A 41 -2.44 -8.61 9.25
C ALA A 41 -1.46 -9.00 8.12
N GLU A 42 -1.63 -10.18 7.52
CA GLU A 42 -0.81 -10.65 6.40
C GLU A 42 -0.88 -9.72 5.18
N GLU A 43 -2.08 -9.26 4.81
CA GLU A 43 -2.22 -8.34 3.68
C GLU A 43 -1.56 -6.99 3.98
N LYS A 44 -1.65 -6.51 5.23
CA LYS A 44 -0.95 -5.29 5.66
C LYS A 44 0.55 -5.45 5.53
N GLU A 45 1.13 -6.53 6.06
CA GLU A 45 2.57 -6.79 5.96
C GLU A 45 3.06 -6.86 4.52
N ARG A 46 2.28 -7.51 3.64
CA ARG A 46 2.60 -7.59 2.22
C ARG A 46 2.64 -6.20 1.57
N ILE A 47 1.68 -5.34 1.90
CA ILE A 47 1.65 -3.95 1.44
C ILE A 47 2.84 -3.16 2.01
N PHE A 48 3.18 -3.30 3.29
CA PHE A 48 4.33 -2.64 3.89
C PHE A 48 5.64 -3.07 3.25
N SER A 49 5.80 -4.36 2.95
CA SER A 49 6.97 -4.90 2.24
C SER A 49 7.12 -4.27 0.85
N ILE A 50 6.01 -4.14 0.12
CA ILE A 50 5.98 -3.48 -1.20
C ILE A 50 6.30 -1.99 -1.08
N ILE A 51 5.72 -1.27 -0.11
CA ILE A 51 6.05 0.13 0.16
C ILE A 51 7.55 0.29 0.43
N LYS A 52 8.12 -0.58 1.28
CA LYS A 52 9.56 -0.54 1.61
C LYS A 52 10.44 -0.82 0.39
N LYS A 53 10.00 -1.72 -0.50
CA LYS A 53 10.69 -2.02 -1.75
C LYS A 53 10.65 -0.83 -2.71
N LEU A 54 9.45 -0.29 -2.96
CA LEU A 54 9.23 0.88 -3.84
C LEU A 54 9.94 2.13 -3.31
N SER A 55 9.91 2.36 -1.99
CA SER A 55 10.61 3.47 -1.34
C SER A 55 12.11 3.46 -1.57
N ARG A 56 12.69 2.28 -1.83
CA ARG A 56 14.13 2.08 -2.04
C ARG A 56 14.52 2.20 -3.51
N GLU A 57 13.54 2.10 -4.41
CA GLU A 57 13.69 2.18 -5.85
C GLU A 57 13.52 3.62 -6.36
N VAL A 58 12.87 4.50 -5.58
CA VAL A 58 12.87 5.95 -5.80
C VAL A 58 14.20 6.53 -5.30
N VAL A 59 15.24 6.40 -6.13
CA VAL A 59 16.52 7.12 -6.00
C VAL A 59 16.63 8.11 -7.15
#